data_AF-A0A543AY65-F1
#
_entry.id   AF-A0A543AY65-F1
#
_cell.length_a   1.000
_cell.length_b   1.000
_cell.length_c   1.000
_cell.angle_alpha   90.00
_cell.angle_beta   90.00
_cell.angle_gamma   90.00
#
_symmetry.space_group_name_H-M   'P 1'
#
loop_
_entity.id
_entity.type
_entity.pdbx_description
1 polymer ?
#
loop_
_entity_poly.entity_id
_entity_poly.type
_entity_poly.pdbx_seq_one_letter_code
_entity_poly.pdbx_strand_id
1 'polypeptide(L)'
;MGVALSGESDSMKVWRILGYVGTVLAIMAFFGYATLEDLIGSSNGTPDDGPTTTGQYEAPDDSIDDDPIYDDPINDDPDPEEETTLEDDMVDARAGDCVWGANDDGAEWDVEACEVGNFLVLERIAGGDSSCGRWDRRWDYSRWVNDSEGSWDLLCLSMNWAQGDIAHAPVDTCLYQSGSAPSSLYYKFVSCPDANAIVTGYTHVYNDPGFCGSHGWASDRNSEFDLSYTVCVRAYSYY
;
A
#
# COMPACT_ATOMS: atom_id res chain seq x y z
N MET A 1 10.30 40.28 -59.64
CA MET A 1 9.62 40.01 -58.36
C MET A 1 10.34 38.83 -57.73
N GLY A 2 11.25 39.11 -56.80
CA GLY A 2 12.04 38.11 -56.10
C GLY A 2 11.51 37.93 -54.68
N VAL A 3 11.46 36.69 -54.21
CA VAL A 3 11.10 36.36 -52.82
C VAL A 3 12.32 35.74 -52.18
N ALA A 4 12.73 36.34 -51.06
CA ALA A 4 13.93 36.05 -50.30
C ALA A 4 13.79 34.78 -49.46
N LEU A 5 14.89 34.02 -49.37
CA LEU A 5 15.11 32.96 -48.40
C LEU A 5 15.58 33.60 -47.08
N SER A 6 14.83 33.39 -46.00
CA SER A 6 15.27 33.70 -44.63
C SER A 6 15.95 32.46 -44.06
N GLY A 7 17.24 32.59 -43.77
CA GLY A 7 18.02 31.62 -43.01
C GLY A 7 17.95 31.97 -41.52
N GLU A 8 17.60 30.99 -40.71
CA GLU A 8 17.62 31.09 -39.25
C GLU A 8 18.81 30.27 -38.72
N SER A 9 19.55 30.85 -37.78
CA SER A 9 20.94 30.54 -37.51
C SER A 9 21.12 29.50 -36.39
N ASP A 10 21.80 28.40 -36.71
CA ASP A 10 22.26 27.35 -35.78
C ASP A 10 23.45 27.81 -34.93
N SER A 11 23.23 28.67 -33.93
CA SER A 11 24.36 29.16 -33.10
C SER A 11 24.10 29.29 -31.60
N MET A 12 23.21 28.46 -31.03
CA MET A 12 22.95 28.48 -29.57
C MET A 12 22.87 27.10 -28.88
N LYS A 13 23.48 26.05 -29.45
CA LYS A 13 23.53 24.71 -28.79
C LYS A 13 24.88 24.34 -28.16
N VAL A 14 25.91 25.18 -28.27
CA VAL A 14 27.30 24.80 -27.91
C VAL A 14 27.68 25.13 -26.46
N TRP A 15 26.90 25.92 -25.71
CA TRP A 15 27.32 26.40 -24.37
C TRP A 15 26.74 25.64 -23.15
N ARG A 16 26.00 24.53 -23.33
CA ARG A 16 25.48 23.74 -22.20
C ARG A 16 26.27 22.47 -21.85
N ILE A 17 27.37 22.19 -22.55
CA ILE A 17 28.12 20.92 -22.41
C ILE A 17 29.27 20.99 -21.36
N LEU A 18 29.62 22.16 -20.83
CA LEU A 18 30.77 22.30 -19.91
C LEU A 18 30.43 22.41 -18.41
N GLY A 19 29.19 22.12 -18.00
CA GLY A 19 28.73 22.30 -16.60
C GLY A 19 28.57 21.03 -15.76
N TYR A 20 28.80 19.83 -16.29
CA TYR A 20 28.42 18.58 -15.61
C TYR A 20 29.57 17.60 -15.28
N VAL A 21 30.82 17.96 -15.58
CA VAL A 21 31.98 17.06 -15.33
C VAL A 21 32.55 17.22 -13.90
N GLY A 22 32.11 18.22 -13.13
CA GLY A 22 32.65 18.53 -11.80
C GLY A 22 32.00 17.82 -10.61
N THR A 23 30.80 17.24 -10.75
CA THR A 23 29.98 16.79 -9.61
C THR A 23 29.89 15.27 -9.43
N VAL A 24 30.53 14.48 -10.29
CA VAL A 24 30.49 13.00 -10.22
C VAL A 24 31.64 12.41 -9.38
N LEU A 25 32.67 13.19 -9.05
CA LEU A 25 33.86 12.72 -8.32
C LEU A 25 33.77 12.82 -6.79
N ALA A 26 32.69 13.34 -6.22
CA ALA A 26 32.55 13.52 -4.77
C ALA A 26 31.73 12.44 -4.05
N ILE A 27 30.98 11.59 -4.77
CA ILE A 27 30.10 10.56 -4.15
C ILE A 27 30.82 9.21 -3.99
N MET A 28 31.93 8.99 -4.70
CA MET A 28 32.73 7.76 -4.62
C MET A 28 33.58 7.62 -3.36
N ALA A 29 33.53 8.58 -2.42
CA ALA A 29 34.33 8.54 -1.20
C ALA A 29 33.56 8.08 0.07
N PHE A 30 32.25 7.80 -0.02
CA PHE A 30 31.45 7.46 1.17
C PHE A 30 31.01 5.99 1.31
N PHE A 31 31.19 5.14 0.29
CA PHE A 31 30.80 3.71 0.35
C PHE A 31 31.97 2.76 0.17
N GLY A 32 33.11 3.10 0.79
CA GLY A 32 34.38 2.39 0.61
C GLY A 32 35.00 1.89 1.90
N TYR A 33 34.26 1.22 2.79
CA TYR A 33 34.85 0.29 3.77
C TYR A 33 33.91 -0.89 4.02
N ALA A 34 34.27 -2.03 3.44
CA ALA A 34 33.78 -3.34 3.82
C ALA A 34 34.27 -3.70 5.23
N THR A 35 33.49 -4.49 5.96
CA THR A 35 34.06 -5.64 6.67
C THR A 35 33.25 -6.88 6.31
N LEU A 36 33.98 -7.88 5.85
CA LEU A 36 33.56 -9.18 5.36
C LEU A 36 34.00 -10.20 6.41
N GLU A 37 33.36 -10.22 7.56
CA GLU A 37 33.57 -11.22 8.61
C GLU A 37 32.20 -11.60 9.19
N ASP A 38 31.50 -12.53 8.55
CA ASP A 38 30.58 -13.47 9.23
C ASP A 38 30.11 -14.61 8.29
N LEU A 39 31.04 -15.10 7.47
CA LEU A 39 30.95 -16.44 6.89
C LEU A 39 31.84 -17.34 7.72
N ILE A 40 31.24 -18.05 8.69
CA ILE A 40 31.50 -19.43 9.16
C ILE A 40 30.96 -19.54 10.60
N GLY A 41 29.80 -20.18 10.76
CA GLY A 41 29.20 -20.48 12.05
C GLY A 41 28.22 -21.64 11.97
N SER A 42 28.72 -22.82 11.65
CA SER A 42 27.97 -24.08 11.70
C SER A 42 28.22 -24.77 13.04
N SER A 43 27.18 -25.01 13.85
CA SER A 43 27.08 -26.22 14.68
C SER A 43 25.70 -26.43 15.29
N ASN A 44 25.08 -27.55 14.89
CA ASN A 44 24.03 -28.36 15.51
C ASN A 44 23.66 -28.05 16.98
N GLY A 45 22.41 -27.64 17.19
CA GLY A 45 21.72 -27.73 18.50
C GLY A 45 20.67 -28.84 18.46
N THR A 46 20.78 -29.79 19.38
CA THR A 46 19.84 -30.89 19.64
C THR A 46 18.52 -30.40 20.25
N PRO A 47 17.41 -31.18 20.14
CA PRO A 47 16.15 -30.86 20.81
C PRO A 47 16.27 -31.12 22.32
N ASP A 48 16.00 -30.11 23.13
CA ASP A 48 15.92 -30.23 24.59
C ASP A 48 14.43 -30.33 24.99
N ASP A 49 13.99 -31.57 25.25
CA ASP A 49 12.70 -31.90 25.83
C ASP A 49 12.76 -31.68 27.35
N GLY A 50 12.42 -30.46 27.78
CA GLY A 50 12.26 -30.11 29.19
C GLY A 50 10.86 -30.45 29.74
N PRO A 51 10.75 -31.00 30.96
CA PRO A 51 9.52 -31.61 31.47
C PRO A 51 8.45 -30.60 31.90
N THR A 52 7.20 -30.98 31.66
CA THR A 52 5.99 -30.34 32.20
C THR A 52 5.93 -30.53 33.71
N THR A 53 6.07 -29.44 34.46
CA THR A 53 5.88 -29.46 35.92
C THR A 53 4.42 -29.16 36.26
N THR A 54 3.71 -30.17 36.73
CA THR A 54 2.37 -30.09 37.29
C THR A 54 2.42 -29.35 38.63
N GLY A 55 1.89 -28.14 38.69
CA GLY A 55 1.73 -27.38 39.94
C GLY A 55 0.49 -27.82 40.70
N GLN A 56 0.70 -28.36 41.90
CA GLN A 56 -0.30 -28.67 42.92
C GLN A 56 -1.11 -27.43 43.32
N TYR A 57 -2.42 -27.58 43.31
CA TYR A 57 -3.40 -26.71 43.97
C TYR A 57 -3.42 -27.05 45.46
N GLU A 58 -2.87 -26.15 46.28
CA GLU A 58 -3.15 -26.09 47.72
C GLU A 58 -3.97 -24.82 48.00
N ALA A 59 -5.12 -25.02 48.62
CA ALA A 59 -5.87 -24.02 49.38
C ALA A 59 -6.02 -24.58 50.81
N PRO A 60 -6.42 -23.82 51.84
CA PRO A 60 -6.61 -22.36 51.96
C PRO A 60 -5.79 -21.76 53.13
N ASP A 61 -5.67 -20.43 53.21
CA ASP A 61 -5.32 -19.76 54.47
C ASP A 61 -6.27 -18.58 54.71
N ASP A 62 -7.06 -18.71 55.78
CA ASP A 62 -7.94 -17.71 56.35
C ASP A 62 -7.12 -16.78 57.24
N SER A 63 -6.83 -15.57 56.78
CA SER A 63 -6.47 -14.47 57.66
C SER A 63 -7.39 -13.29 57.40
N ILE A 64 -8.37 -13.18 58.29
CA ILE A 64 -9.20 -12.00 58.53
C ILE A 64 -8.27 -10.90 59.03
N ASP A 65 -8.06 -9.87 58.22
CA ASP A 65 -7.57 -8.58 58.68
C ASP A 65 -8.69 -7.55 58.47
N ASP A 66 -9.26 -7.14 59.60
CA ASP A 66 -10.20 -6.03 59.74
C ASP A 66 -9.46 -4.70 59.46
N ASP A 67 -9.55 -4.20 58.23
CA ASP A 67 -9.13 -2.84 57.92
C ASP A 67 -10.28 -1.84 58.16
N PRO A 68 -10.00 -0.68 58.78
CA PRO A 68 -10.99 0.32 59.11
C PRO A 68 -11.54 1.00 57.85
N ILE A 69 -12.88 1.02 57.77
CA ILE A 69 -13.67 1.81 56.83
C ILE A 69 -13.25 3.29 56.95
N TYR A 70 -12.46 3.74 55.97
CA TYR A 70 -12.38 5.16 55.65
C TYR A 70 -13.59 5.49 54.77
N ASP A 71 -14.52 6.25 55.32
CA ASP A 71 -15.54 6.99 54.55
C ASP A 71 -14.80 8.04 53.70
N ASP A 72 -14.32 7.61 52.53
CA ASP A 72 -13.88 8.51 51.48
C ASP A 72 -15.15 9.15 50.87
N PRO A 73 -15.26 10.50 50.83
CA PRO A 73 -16.38 11.14 50.17
C PRO A 73 -16.43 10.66 48.72
N ILE A 74 -17.56 10.06 48.37
CA ILE A 74 -17.97 9.76 47.00
C ILE A 74 -17.80 11.05 46.19
N ASN A 75 -16.65 11.20 45.54
CA ASN A 75 -16.57 11.99 44.34
C ASN A 75 -17.24 11.13 43.28
N ASP A 76 -18.53 11.40 43.06
CA ASP A 76 -19.25 11.09 41.83
C ASP A 76 -18.62 11.90 40.68
N ASP A 77 -17.31 11.79 40.47
CA ASP A 77 -16.74 12.11 39.17
C ASP A 77 -17.08 10.88 38.33
N PRO A 78 -17.98 11.00 37.33
CA PRO A 78 -18.20 9.89 36.43
C PRO A 78 -16.83 9.57 35.84
N ASP A 79 -16.35 8.36 36.12
CA ASP A 79 -15.29 7.76 35.32
C ASP A 79 -15.73 8.02 33.87
N PRO A 80 -14.97 8.78 33.06
CA PRO A 80 -15.20 8.75 31.64
C PRO A 80 -14.79 7.33 31.26
N GLU A 81 -15.72 6.39 31.42
CA GLU A 81 -15.83 5.27 30.52
C GLU A 81 -15.69 5.92 29.16
N GLU A 82 -14.50 5.84 28.58
CA GLU A 82 -14.31 6.05 27.17
C GLU A 82 -15.23 5.01 26.55
N GLU A 83 -16.49 5.40 26.35
CA GLU A 83 -17.26 4.94 25.23
C GLU A 83 -16.47 5.40 24.00
N THR A 84 -15.42 4.64 23.68
CA THR A 84 -15.08 4.39 22.30
C THR A 84 -16.28 3.62 21.75
N THR A 85 -17.38 4.33 21.52
CA THR A 85 -18.27 3.94 20.45
C THR A 85 -17.34 3.86 19.25
N LEU A 86 -17.01 2.63 18.85
CA LEU A 86 -16.51 2.30 17.53
C LEU A 86 -17.60 2.74 16.56
N GLU A 87 -17.75 4.06 16.40
CA GLU A 87 -18.59 4.63 15.36
C GLU A 87 -17.80 4.43 14.07
N ASP A 88 -18.45 3.78 13.10
CA ASP A 88 -18.02 3.70 11.71
C ASP A 88 -17.63 5.12 11.24
N ASP A 89 -16.34 5.44 11.29
CA ASP A 89 -15.82 6.75 10.90
C ASP A 89 -15.55 6.80 9.39
N MET A 90 -15.74 5.67 8.67
CA MET A 90 -15.78 5.65 7.21
C MET A 90 -16.90 6.55 6.68
N VAL A 91 -17.96 6.81 7.46
CA VAL A 91 -18.98 7.83 7.13
C VAL A 91 -18.40 9.22 6.88
N ASP A 92 -17.25 9.54 7.47
CA ASP A 92 -16.55 10.82 7.31
C ASP A 92 -15.40 10.75 6.30
N ALA A 93 -15.12 9.58 5.72
CA ALA A 93 -14.04 9.36 4.78
C ALA A 93 -14.19 10.25 3.52
N ARG A 94 -13.03 10.71 3.03
CA ARG A 94 -12.87 11.61 1.89
C ARG A 94 -11.88 11.04 0.90
N ALA A 95 -11.89 11.58 -0.32
CA ALA A 95 -10.89 11.22 -1.32
C ALA A 95 -9.46 11.46 -0.78
N GLY A 96 -8.63 10.42 -0.80
CA GLY A 96 -7.29 10.42 -0.23
C GLY A 96 -7.16 9.68 1.10
N ASP A 97 -8.27 9.43 1.81
CA ASP A 97 -8.26 8.63 3.03
C ASP A 97 -8.17 7.15 2.67
N CYS A 98 -7.62 6.34 3.60
CA CYS A 98 -7.67 4.90 3.49
C CYS A 98 -8.69 4.33 4.46
N VAL A 99 -9.42 3.33 4.00
CA VAL A 99 -10.46 2.67 4.78
C VAL A 99 -10.27 1.16 4.71
N TRP A 100 -10.68 0.47 5.77
CA TRP A 100 -10.72 -0.97 5.80
C TRP A 100 -11.91 -1.44 6.63
N GLY A 101 -12.39 -2.63 6.30
CA GLY A 101 -13.34 -3.38 7.12
C GLY A 101 -13.71 -4.66 6.39
N ALA A 102 -14.34 -5.61 7.07
CA ALA A 102 -14.61 -6.91 6.47
C ALA A 102 -15.60 -6.83 5.30
N ASN A 103 -15.50 -7.76 4.34
CA ASN A 103 -16.48 -7.89 3.25
C ASN A 103 -17.75 -8.66 3.65
N ASP A 104 -18.26 -8.38 4.85
CA ASP A 104 -19.49 -8.99 5.37
C ASP A 104 -20.60 -7.94 5.50
N ASP A 105 -21.85 -8.37 5.33
CA ASP A 105 -23.02 -7.50 5.53
C ASP A 105 -23.04 -6.98 6.98
N GLY A 106 -23.01 -5.66 7.13
CA GLY A 106 -23.01 -5.00 8.45
C GLY A 106 -21.66 -4.97 9.14
N ALA A 107 -20.57 -5.37 8.48
CA ALA A 107 -19.23 -5.14 8.99
C ALA A 107 -18.96 -3.64 9.12
N GLU A 108 -18.41 -3.24 10.27
CA GLU A 108 -17.89 -1.91 10.53
C GLU A 108 -16.65 -1.66 9.65
N TRP A 109 -16.54 -0.44 9.15
CA TRP A 109 -15.41 0.02 8.35
C TRP A 109 -14.90 1.31 8.94
N ASP A 110 -13.59 1.41 9.03
CA ASP A 110 -12.91 2.51 9.69
C ASP A 110 -11.91 3.16 8.75
N VAL A 111 -11.64 4.45 8.98
CA VAL A 111 -10.54 5.21 8.40
C VAL A 111 -9.26 4.78 9.10
N GLU A 112 -8.31 4.29 8.30
CA GLU A 112 -7.03 3.78 8.77
C GLU A 112 -5.86 4.46 8.06
N ALA A 113 -4.65 4.19 8.55
CA ALA A 113 -3.45 4.54 7.83
C ALA A 113 -3.40 3.79 6.47
N CYS A 114 -2.90 4.47 5.43
CA CYS A 114 -2.76 3.85 4.12
C CYS A 114 -1.65 2.78 4.11
N GLU A 115 -2.07 1.54 4.26
CA GLU A 115 -1.20 0.36 4.20
C GLU A 115 -1.64 -0.59 3.07
N VAL A 116 -0.84 -1.63 2.86
CA VAL A 116 -1.14 -2.68 1.89
C VAL A 116 -2.31 -3.52 2.40
N GLY A 117 -3.33 -3.71 1.55
CA GLY A 117 -4.54 -4.48 1.87
C GLY A 117 -5.75 -3.61 2.18
N ASN A 118 -5.55 -2.34 2.51
CA ASN A 118 -6.60 -1.35 2.76
C ASN A 118 -7.06 -0.74 1.42
N PHE A 119 -8.13 0.04 1.44
CA PHE A 119 -8.65 0.74 0.27
C PHE A 119 -8.40 2.24 0.36
N LEU A 120 -7.77 2.81 -0.67
CA LEU A 120 -7.76 4.25 -0.90
C LEU A 120 -9.13 4.71 -1.44
N VAL A 121 -9.72 5.70 -0.80
CA VAL A 121 -10.91 6.40 -1.30
C VAL A 121 -10.49 7.29 -2.46
N LEU A 122 -10.94 6.97 -3.68
CA LEU A 122 -10.69 7.80 -4.86
C LEU A 122 -11.69 8.93 -4.99
N GLU A 123 -12.95 8.64 -4.65
CA GLU A 123 -14.07 9.56 -4.80
C GLU A 123 -15.20 9.18 -3.84
N ARG A 124 -15.96 10.19 -3.41
CA ARG A 124 -17.21 10.05 -2.68
C ARG A 124 -18.30 10.74 -3.48
N ILE A 125 -19.32 9.99 -3.86
CA ILE A 125 -20.41 10.49 -4.70
C ILE A 125 -21.65 10.60 -3.83
N ALA A 126 -22.12 11.84 -3.65
CA ALA A 126 -23.26 12.12 -2.78
C ALA A 126 -24.60 11.81 -3.44
N GLY A 127 -25.59 11.41 -2.65
CA GLY A 127 -26.99 11.45 -3.06
C GLY A 127 -27.46 10.27 -3.92
N GLY A 128 -26.92 9.07 -3.70
CA GLY A 128 -27.48 7.84 -4.28
C GLY A 128 -27.11 7.58 -5.75
N ASP A 129 -26.12 8.28 -6.29
CA ASP A 129 -25.61 7.98 -7.63
C ASP A 129 -24.96 6.59 -7.67
N SER A 130 -25.44 5.75 -8.59
CA SER A 130 -25.20 4.30 -8.53
C SER A 130 -23.87 3.81 -9.09
N SER A 131 -23.00 4.69 -9.58
CA SER A 131 -21.79 4.24 -10.23
C SER A 131 -20.61 5.16 -10.04
N CYS A 132 -19.62 4.57 -9.42
CA CYS A 132 -18.21 4.82 -9.65
C CYS A 132 -17.90 4.90 -11.17
N GLY A 133 -17.66 6.10 -11.70
CA GLY A 133 -17.58 6.39 -13.13
C GLY A 133 -16.60 5.48 -13.92
N ARG A 134 -17.04 4.98 -15.08
CA ARG A 134 -16.37 3.96 -15.91
C ARG A 134 -15.06 4.36 -16.62
N TRP A 135 -14.59 5.58 -16.48
CA TRP A 135 -13.56 6.12 -17.38
C TRP A 135 -12.21 6.20 -16.66
N ASP A 136 -11.40 5.17 -16.89
CA ASP A 136 -9.93 5.22 -16.83
C ASP A 136 -9.27 5.23 -15.44
N ARG A 137 -9.99 4.86 -14.38
CA ARG A 137 -9.33 4.43 -13.14
C ARG A 137 -9.87 3.05 -12.83
N ARG A 138 -9.00 2.06 -12.55
CA ARG A 138 -9.49 0.73 -12.12
C ARG A 138 -9.80 0.85 -10.65
N TRP A 139 -11.08 1.05 -10.40
CA TRP A 139 -11.64 1.12 -9.07
C TRP A 139 -11.88 -0.35 -8.77
N ASP A 140 -11.28 -0.82 -7.70
CA ASP A 140 -11.35 -2.23 -7.37
C ASP A 140 -12.69 -2.52 -6.70
N TYR A 141 -13.23 -1.56 -5.95
CA TYR A 141 -14.41 -1.78 -5.12
C TYR A 141 -15.28 -0.53 -4.97
N SER A 142 -16.54 -0.71 -4.60
CA SER A 142 -17.46 0.38 -4.31
C SER A 142 -18.31 0.02 -3.09
N ARG A 143 -18.50 0.97 -2.18
CA ARG A 143 -19.23 0.74 -0.92
C ARG A 143 -20.20 1.88 -0.64
N TRP A 144 -21.43 1.52 -0.31
CA TRP A 144 -22.42 2.48 0.15
C TRP A 144 -22.21 2.80 1.62
N VAL A 145 -22.30 4.08 1.96
CA VAL A 145 -22.21 4.57 3.33
C VAL A 145 -23.43 5.44 3.61
N ASN A 146 -23.95 5.37 4.83
CA ASN A 146 -25.07 6.19 5.27
C ASN A 146 -24.54 7.29 6.17
N ASP A 147 -24.79 8.55 5.82
CA ASP A 147 -24.44 9.65 6.72
C ASP A 147 -25.39 9.76 7.90
N SER A 148 -24.97 10.50 8.93
CA SER A 148 -25.77 10.73 10.14
C SER A 148 -27.08 11.49 9.88
N GLU A 149 -27.24 12.08 8.69
CA GLU A 149 -28.46 12.75 8.23
C GLU A 149 -29.40 11.79 7.45
N GLY A 150 -29.01 10.51 7.30
CA GLY A 150 -29.77 9.47 6.61
C GLY A 150 -29.63 9.47 5.09
N SER A 151 -28.68 10.24 4.55
CA SER A 151 -28.34 10.29 3.13
C SER A 151 -27.37 9.15 2.77
N TRP A 152 -27.43 8.69 1.52
CA TRP A 152 -26.60 7.58 1.04
C TRP A 152 -25.56 8.11 0.06
N ASP A 153 -24.30 7.84 0.38
CA ASP A 153 -23.16 8.17 -0.46
C ASP A 153 -22.48 6.89 -0.96
N LEU A 154 -21.92 6.96 -2.16
CA LEU A 154 -21.12 5.88 -2.73
C LEU A 154 -19.63 6.23 -2.61
N LEU A 155 -18.90 5.43 -1.83
CA LEU A 155 -17.45 5.45 -1.82
C LEU A 155 -16.90 4.59 -2.96
N CYS A 156 -15.92 5.15 -3.63
CA CYS A 156 -15.30 4.59 -4.80
C CYS A 156 -13.83 4.32 -4.51
N LEU A 157 -13.50 3.03 -4.45
CA LEU A 157 -12.36 2.53 -3.70
C LEU A 157 -11.34 1.85 -4.62
N SER A 158 -10.07 1.96 -4.23
CA SER A 158 -8.93 1.35 -4.91
C SER A 158 -8.08 0.62 -3.89
N MET A 159 -7.83 -0.67 -4.10
CA MET A 159 -7.04 -1.45 -3.14
C MET A 159 -5.57 -1.05 -3.22
N ASN A 160 -4.93 -0.94 -2.06
CA ASN A 160 -3.50 -0.73 -1.93
C ASN A 160 -2.79 -2.08 -2.08
N TRP A 161 -2.36 -2.41 -3.28
CA TRP A 161 -1.72 -3.69 -3.58
C TRP A 161 -0.25 -3.74 -3.13
N ALA A 162 0.21 -4.92 -2.70
CA ALA A 162 1.58 -5.12 -2.21
C ALA A 162 2.66 -4.81 -3.26
N GLN A 163 2.32 -5.05 -4.53
CA GLN A 163 3.22 -4.85 -5.67
C GLN A 163 3.23 -3.38 -6.16
N GLY A 164 2.60 -2.47 -5.42
CA GLY A 164 2.56 -1.04 -5.70
C GLY A 164 1.61 -0.67 -6.83
N ASP A 165 2.09 0.18 -7.73
CA ASP A 165 1.27 0.87 -8.73
C ASP A 165 0.85 -0.01 -9.91
N ILE A 166 1.37 -1.24 -10.04
CA ILE A 166 1.17 -2.07 -11.25
C ILE A 166 -0.28 -2.49 -11.48
N ALA A 167 -1.00 -2.84 -10.41
CA ALA A 167 -2.44 -3.09 -10.48
C ALA A 167 -3.17 -1.88 -11.08
N HIS A 168 -2.60 -0.69 -10.80
CA HIS A 168 -3.10 0.63 -11.14
C HIS A 168 -2.53 1.25 -12.41
N ALA A 169 -1.75 0.52 -13.21
CA ALA A 169 -1.13 1.01 -14.44
C ALA A 169 -1.89 0.67 -15.75
N PRO A 170 -2.32 1.66 -16.59
CA PRO A 170 -2.97 1.34 -17.87
C PRO A 170 -1.99 0.68 -18.84
N VAL A 171 -2.50 0.11 -19.95
CA VAL A 171 -1.62 -0.29 -21.06
C VAL A 171 -0.80 0.92 -21.54
N ASP A 172 0.45 0.67 -21.94
CA ASP A 172 1.45 1.68 -22.32
C ASP A 172 1.94 2.58 -21.17
N THR A 173 1.70 2.20 -19.93
CA THR A 173 2.19 2.95 -18.76
C THR A 173 3.60 2.54 -18.38
N CYS A 174 4.44 3.55 -18.18
CA CYS A 174 5.84 3.42 -17.80
C CYS A 174 5.99 3.23 -16.30
N LEU A 175 6.69 2.16 -15.91
CA LEU A 175 6.88 1.76 -14.53
C LEU A 175 8.37 1.55 -14.23
N TYR A 176 8.74 1.84 -12.99
CA TYR A 176 9.99 1.39 -12.41
C TYR A 176 9.71 0.15 -11.56
N GLN A 177 10.21 -0.98 -12.02
CA GLN A 177 10.22 -2.25 -11.32
C GLN A 177 11.49 -2.34 -10.45
N SER A 178 11.31 -2.63 -9.17
CA SER A 178 12.36 -3.01 -8.24
C SER A 178 12.10 -4.40 -7.66
N GLY A 179 13.07 -4.94 -6.91
CA GLY A 179 13.02 -6.31 -6.41
C GLY A 179 13.67 -7.32 -7.35
N SER A 180 14.00 -8.49 -6.81
CA SER A 180 14.74 -9.54 -7.53
C SER A 180 14.02 -10.89 -7.55
N ALA A 181 13.04 -11.09 -6.66
CA ALA A 181 12.22 -12.29 -6.59
C ALA A 181 10.75 -11.92 -6.83
N PRO A 182 9.91 -12.83 -7.36
CA PRO A 182 8.50 -12.55 -7.64
C PRO A 182 7.73 -11.96 -6.44
N SER A 183 8.02 -12.42 -5.21
CA SER A 183 7.37 -11.95 -3.98
C SER A 183 7.88 -10.59 -3.47
N SER A 184 8.97 -10.07 -4.03
CA SER A 184 9.56 -8.77 -3.67
C SER A 184 9.51 -7.77 -4.82
N LEU A 185 8.83 -8.12 -5.92
CA LEU A 185 8.61 -7.19 -7.02
C LEU A 185 7.71 -6.05 -6.56
N TYR A 186 8.18 -4.84 -6.81
CA TYR A 186 7.43 -3.62 -6.54
C TYR A 186 7.50 -2.71 -7.76
N TYR A 187 6.39 -2.07 -8.09
CA TYR A 187 6.26 -1.21 -9.24
C TYR A 187 5.82 0.18 -8.81
N LYS A 188 6.41 1.18 -9.45
CA LYS A 188 6.07 2.59 -9.24
C LYS A 188 5.85 3.31 -10.56
N PHE A 189 4.86 4.20 -10.62
CA PHE A 189 4.73 5.15 -11.73
C PHE A 189 5.95 6.06 -11.83
N VAL A 190 6.51 6.12 -13.03
CA VAL A 190 7.64 7.01 -13.34
C VAL A 190 7.48 7.58 -14.75
N SER A 191 8.27 8.61 -15.04
CA SER A 191 8.40 9.07 -16.42
C SER A 191 9.05 7.98 -17.28
N CYS A 192 8.66 7.85 -18.55
CA CYS A 192 9.22 6.81 -19.43
C CYS A 192 10.76 6.82 -19.53
N PRO A 193 11.46 7.98 -19.57
CA PRO A 193 12.92 8.00 -19.50
C PRO A 193 13.53 7.30 -18.28
N ASP A 194 12.80 7.25 -17.15
CA ASP A 194 13.24 6.63 -15.89
C ASP A 194 12.72 5.19 -15.73
N ALA A 195 11.90 4.71 -16.67
CA ALA A 195 11.26 3.41 -16.58
C ALA A 195 12.20 2.27 -17.00
N ASN A 196 12.03 1.11 -16.35
CA ASN A 196 12.64 -0.15 -16.77
C ASN A 196 11.58 -1.22 -17.13
N ALA A 197 10.30 -0.88 -17.02
CA ALA A 197 9.17 -1.70 -17.41
C ALA A 197 8.08 -0.85 -18.06
N ILE A 198 7.30 -1.46 -18.96
CA ILE A 198 6.09 -0.87 -19.52
C ILE A 198 4.98 -1.90 -19.55
N VAL A 199 3.76 -1.47 -19.20
CA VAL A 199 2.57 -2.33 -19.21
C VAL A 199 2.13 -2.61 -20.64
N THR A 200 1.80 -3.86 -20.91
CA THR A 200 1.41 -4.37 -22.23
C THR A 200 0.03 -5.01 -22.24
N GLY A 201 -0.52 -5.34 -21.07
CA GLY A 201 -1.83 -5.95 -20.93
C GLY A 201 -2.27 -6.00 -19.47
N TYR A 202 -3.59 -6.10 -19.27
CA TYR A 202 -4.22 -6.20 -17.96
C TYR A 202 -5.44 -7.13 -18.07
N THR A 203 -5.63 -7.99 -17.08
CA THR A 203 -6.84 -8.81 -16.92
C THR A 203 -7.18 -8.93 -15.43
N HIS A 204 -8.47 -9.07 -15.11
CA HIS A 204 -8.94 -9.33 -13.73
C HIS A 204 -8.82 -10.81 -13.32
N VAL A 205 -8.22 -11.65 -14.16
CA VAL A 205 -7.99 -13.07 -13.85
C VAL A 205 -6.69 -13.21 -13.09
N TYR A 206 -6.76 -13.74 -11.87
CA TYR A 206 -5.59 -14.07 -11.06
C TYR A 206 -4.67 -15.07 -11.76
N ASN A 207 -3.35 -14.80 -11.76
CA ASN A 207 -2.31 -15.72 -12.20
C ASN A 207 -2.58 -16.31 -13.60
N ASP A 208 -2.83 -15.45 -14.59
CA ASP A 208 -3.01 -15.81 -16.00
C ASP A 208 -1.77 -15.44 -16.84
N PRO A 209 -0.65 -16.18 -16.71
CA PRO A 209 0.54 -15.91 -17.49
C PRO A 209 0.35 -16.21 -18.99
N GLY A 210 -0.62 -17.05 -19.35
CA GLY A 210 -0.94 -17.38 -20.73
C GLY A 210 -1.43 -16.16 -21.52
N PHE A 211 -2.19 -15.29 -20.85
CA PHE A 211 -2.60 -13.99 -21.39
C PHE A 211 -1.41 -13.09 -21.77
N CYS A 212 -0.29 -13.16 -21.04
CA CYS A 212 0.89 -12.33 -21.29
C CYS A 212 1.84 -12.86 -22.37
N GLY A 213 1.63 -14.09 -22.85
CA GLY A 213 2.46 -14.70 -23.89
C GLY A 213 3.94 -14.77 -23.49
N SER A 214 4.80 -14.05 -24.22
CA SER A 214 6.25 -14.00 -23.95
C SER A 214 6.69 -12.85 -23.04
N HIS A 215 5.76 -12.03 -22.55
CA HIS A 215 6.04 -10.93 -21.65
C HIS A 215 6.19 -11.42 -20.20
N GLY A 216 6.88 -10.62 -19.38
CA GLY A 216 6.83 -10.80 -17.93
C GLY A 216 5.42 -10.48 -17.43
N TRP A 217 5.12 -10.87 -16.19
CA TRP A 217 3.83 -10.62 -15.59
C TRP A 217 3.94 -10.49 -14.08
N ALA A 218 2.96 -9.82 -13.51
CA ALA A 218 2.76 -9.71 -12.08
C ALA A 218 1.27 -9.92 -11.79
N SER A 219 0.94 -10.59 -10.69
CA SER A 219 -0.44 -10.86 -10.31
C SER A 219 -0.59 -10.80 -8.81
N ASP A 220 -1.76 -10.40 -8.35
CA ASP A 220 -2.13 -10.48 -6.95
C ASP A 220 -3.63 -10.77 -6.81
N ARG A 221 -4.05 -11.19 -5.61
CA ARG A 221 -5.44 -11.47 -5.30
C ARG A 221 -5.75 -11.20 -3.84
N ASN A 222 -6.85 -10.50 -3.62
CA ASN A 222 -7.53 -10.44 -2.34
C ASN A 222 -8.80 -11.31 -2.44
N SER A 223 -8.83 -12.44 -1.72
CA SER A 223 -9.95 -13.37 -1.75
C SER A 223 -11.17 -12.91 -0.94
N GLU A 224 -10.98 -12.01 0.01
CA GLU A 224 -12.08 -11.47 0.82
C GLU A 224 -13.01 -10.60 -0.03
N PHE A 225 -12.44 -9.83 -0.95
CA PHE A 225 -13.17 -8.92 -1.84
C PHE A 225 -13.39 -9.47 -3.25
N ASP A 226 -12.98 -10.71 -3.52
CA ASP A 226 -12.94 -11.30 -4.87
C ASP A 226 -12.24 -10.40 -5.90
N LEU A 227 -11.16 -9.75 -5.47
CA LEU A 227 -10.36 -8.87 -6.31
C LEU A 227 -9.13 -9.59 -6.77
N SER A 228 -8.85 -9.55 -8.06
CA SER A 228 -7.59 -10.04 -8.58
C SER A 228 -7.20 -9.40 -9.88
N TYR A 229 -5.92 -9.52 -10.21
CA TYR A 229 -5.41 -9.08 -11.49
C TYR A 229 -4.23 -9.94 -11.97
N THR A 230 -3.99 -9.87 -13.27
CA THR A 230 -2.69 -10.16 -13.89
C THR A 230 -2.35 -9.01 -14.83
N VAL A 231 -1.16 -8.44 -14.67
CA VAL A 231 -0.62 -7.37 -15.52
C VAL A 231 0.59 -7.89 -16.28
N CYS A 232 0.60 -7.68 -17.59
CA CYS A 232 1.71 -8.05 -18.46
C CYS A 232 2.69 -6.90 -18.59
N VAL A 233 3.98 -7.16 -18.39
CA VAL A 233 5.04 -6.17 -18.46
C VAL A 233 6.15 -6.63 -19.39
N ARG A 234 6.73 -5.71 -20.14
CA ARG A 234 7.97 -5.95 -20.86
C ARG A 234 9.08 -5.08 -20.29
N ALA A 235 10.30 -5.61 -20.34
CA ALA A 235 11.49 -4.79 -20.07
C ALA A 235 11.49 -3.58 -21.00
N TYR A 236 11.74 -2.42 -20.42
CA TYR A 236 11.82 -1.15 -21.10
C TYR A 236 13.24 -0.59 -20.91
N SER A 237 13.84 -0.12 -21.98
CA SER A 237 15.11 0.58 -21.95
C SER A 237 15.01 1.70 -22.96
N TYR A 238 15.14 2.94 -22.47
CA TYR A 238 15.19 4.12 -23.31
C TYR A 238 16.63 4.24 -23.83
N TYR A 239 16.83 4.11 -25.15
CA TYR A 239 18.11 4.31 -25.82
C TYR A 239 18.27 5.75 -26.30
#